data_AF-A0A1F3SII1-F1
#
_entry.id   AF-A0A1F3SII1-F1
#
_cell.length_a   1.000
_cell.length_b   1.000
_cell.length_c   1.000
_cell.angle_alpha   90.00
_cell.angle_beta   90.00
_cell.angle_gamma   90.00
#
_symmetry.space_group_name_H-M   'P 1'
#
loop_
_entity.id
_entity.type
_entity.pdbx_description
1 polymer ?
#
loop_
_entity_poly.entity_id
_entity_poly.type
_entity_poly.pdbx_seq_one_letter_code
_entity_poly.pdbx_strand_id
1 'polypeptide(L)'
;MTYKIVFCILTSLQLLIIPAGLANTFEVSLSQKVDFKSGDVIKLKKSFFSVQIGSDPGTECAVPGFNCGSGYRPPHPTYKIDCGAKQPCPYIVMASAQDGSSGSLTIEDEKSCEKNNPENCFYEFARQFASDEGCMALKSPSGRYYCLARFDKSARPENRGLCDQLPDAIYALKWNCYYEYAIRYRDPKFCDKYSPKEIDGRDRCLLKMAEIFKDKAFCQKISASKTNSYKEQCL
;
A
#
# COMPACT_ATOMS: atom_id res chain seq x y z
N MET A 1 -65.93 -0.31 -17.48
CA MET A 1 -64.97 0.71 -17.95
C MET A 1 -64.78 1.70 -16.83
N THR A 2 -63.66 1.62 -16.10
CA THR A 2 -63.42 2.40 -14.88
C THR A 2 -62.06 3.08 -15.05
N TYR A 3 -62.08 4.40 -15.27
CA TYR A 3 -60.88 5.20 -15.44
C TYR A 3 -60.24 5.48 -14.06
N LYS A 4 -59.00 5.03 -13.87
CA LYS A 4 -58.14 5.44 -12.73
C LYS A 4 -57.44 6.74 -13.10
N ILE A 5 -57.76 7.80 -12.37
CA ILE A 5 -57.08 9.10 -12.44
C ILE A 5 -55.79 8.98 -11.62
N VAL A 6 -54.64 9.09 -12.28
CA VAL A 6 -53.32 9.14 -11.64
C VAL A 6 -52.99 10.61 -11.36
N PHE A 7 -52.93 10.95 -10.07
CA PHE A 7 -52.51 12.27 -9.59
C PHE A 7 -50.97 12.32 -9.55
N CYS A 8 -50.35 12.96 -10.53
CA CYS A 8 -48.92 13.30 -10.50
C CYS A 8 -48.72 14.53 -9.61
N ILE A 9 -48.23 14.33 -8.39
CA ILE A 9 -47.79 15.43 -7.51
C ILE A 9 -46.41 15.87 -8.00
N LEU A 10 -46.35 17.00 -8.69
CA LEU A 10 -45.12 17.74 -8.98
C LEU A 10 -44.63 18.39 -7.68
N THR A 11 -43.81 17.69 -6.90
CA THR A 11 -43.03 18.32 -5.83
C THR A 11 -41.89 19.11 -6.45
N SER A 12 -41.97 20.43 -6.30
CA SER A 12 -40.98 21.42 -6.71
C SER A 12 -39.62 21.12 -6.08
N LEU A 13 -38.76 20.41 -6.79
CA LEU A 13 -37.37 20.16 -6.41
C LEU A 13 -36.61 21.50 -6.47
N GLN A 14 -36.55 22.22 -5.37
CA GLN A 14 -35.65 23.35 -5.22
C GLN A 14 -34.22 22.82 -5.24
N LEU A 15 -33.57 22.84 -6.40
CA LEU A 15 -32.11 22.67 -6.49
C LEU A 15 -31.49 23.81 -5.68
N LEU A 16 -31.02 23.49 -4.48
CA LEU A 16 -30.06 24.30 -3.76
C LEU A 16 -28.79 24.33 -4.61
N ILE A 17 -28.64 25.40 -5.40
CA ILE A 17 -27.38 25.72 -6.08
C ILE A 17 -26.43 26.16 -4.98
N ILE A 18 -25.75 25.20 -4.36
CA ILE A 18 -24.61 25.49 -3.50
C ILE A 18 -23.59 26.19 -4.40
N PRO A 19 -23.12 27.40 -4.05
CA PRO A 19 -22.10 28.09 -4.83
C PRO A 19 -20.89 27.16 -4.93
N ALA A 20 -20.65 26.63 -6.12
CA ALA A 20 -19.49 25.80 -6.39
C ALA A 20 -18.26 26.67 -6.10
N GLY A 21 -17.58 26.39 -4.99
CA GLY A 21 -16.29 26.99 -4.70
C GLY A 21 -15.39 26.82 -5.92
N LEU A 22 -14.67 27.86 -6.30
CA LEU A 22 -13.79 27.84 -7.46
C LEU A 22 -12.76 26.72 -7.29
N ALA A 23 -12.96 25.62 -8.03
CA ALA A 23 -12.02 24.52 -8.11
C ALA A 23 -10.71 25.02 -8.74
N ASN A 24 -9.58 24.82 -8.06
CA ASN A 24 -8.28 25.22 -8.58
C ASN A 24 -7.67 24.09 -9.38
N THR A 25 -6.89 24.44 -10.40
CA THR A 25 -6.02 23.48 -11.09
C THR A 25 -4.56 23.77 -10.74
N PHE A 26 -3.87 22.79 -10.17
CA PHE A 26 -2.45 22.89 -9.83
C PHE A 26 -1.61 22.08 -10.82
N GLU A 27 -0.50 22.66 -11.30
CA GLU A 27 0.51 21.93 -12.05
C GLU A 27 1.73 21.64 -11.18
N VAL A 28 2.04 20.37 -10.99
CA VAL A 28 3.04 19.91 -10.02
C VAL A 28 4.12 19.07 -10.67
N SER A 29 5.30 19.06 -10.06
CA SER A 29 6.37 18.10 -10.37
C SER A 29 6.23 16.83 -9.51
N LEU A 30 6.93 15.76 -9.89
CA LEU A 30 7.03 14.55 -9.06
C LEU A 30 7.57 14.89 -7.66
N SER A 31 7.01 14.22 -6.66
CA SER A 31 7.32 14.42 -5.22
C SER A 31 7.11 15.83 -4.68
N GLN A 32 6.53 16.75 -5.48
CA GLN A 32 6.17 18.07 -4.99
C GLN A 32 4.93 17.93 -4.11
N LYS A 33 5.06 18.33 -2.84
CA LYS A 33 3.94 18.43 -1.92
C LYS A 33 3.04 19.60 -2.32
N VAL A 34 1.74 19.34 -2.43
CA VAL A 34 0.72 20.36 -2.69
C VAL A 34 -0.43 20.19 -1.73
N ASP A 35 -0.84 21.29 -1.12
CA ASP A 35 -2.05 21.35 -0.31
C ASP A 35 -3.28 21.45 -1.24
N PHE A 36 -4.32 20.71 -0.92
CA PHE A 36 -5.51 20.57 -1.75
C PHE A 36 -6.80 20.79 -0.97
N LYS A 37 -7.87 21.10 -1.71
CA LYS A 37 -9.27 21.10 -1.25
C LYS A 37 -10.15 20.27 -2.17
N SER A 38 -11.31 19.85 -1.67
CA SER A 38 -12.32 19.17 -2.46
C SER A 38 -12.74 20.02 -3.67
N GLY A 39 -12.77 19.40 -4.84
CA GLY A 39 -13.01 20.05 -6.12
C GLY A 39 -11.73 20.34 -6.90
N ASP A 40 -10.57 20.46 -6.25
CA ASP A 40 -9.31 20.77 -6.93
C ASP A 40 -8.89 19.66 -7.91
N VAL A 41 -8.13 20.05 -8.94
CA VAL A 41 -7.53 19.16 -9.92
C VAL A 41 -6.02 19.35 -9.91
N ILE A 42 -5.28 18.27 -9.69
CA ILE A 42 -3.82 18.30 -9.66
C ILE A 42 -3.28 17.56 -10.88
N LYS A 43 -2.49 18.25 -11.70
CA LYS A 43 -1.91 17.76 -12.95
C LYS A 43 -0.40 17.63 -12.82
N LEU A 44 0.13 16.50 -13.26
CA LEU A 44 1.58 16.31 -13.32
C LEU A 44 2.15 16.98 -14.57
N LYS A 45 3.16 17.85 -14.41
CA LYS A 45 3.80 18.55 -15.51
C LYS A 45 4.33 17.58 -16.58
N LYS A 46 4.07 17.90 -17.85
CA LYS A 46 4.52 17.11 -19.02
C LYS A 46 3.97 15.67 -19.05
N SER A 47 2.83 15.43 -18.41
CA SER A 47 2.15 14.13 -18.40
C SER A 47 0.65 14.33 -18.63
N PHE A 48 -0.03 13.27 -19.05
CA PHE A 48 -1.50 13.23 -19.07
C PHE A 48 -2.09 12.86 -17.70
N PHE A 49 -1.25 12.60 -16.71
CA PHE A 49 -1.68 12.21 -15.37
C PHE A 49 -2.33 13.39 -14.64
N SER A 50 -3.54 13.15 -14.12
CA SER A 50 -4.24 14.09 -13.26
C SER A 50 -5.01 13.38 -12.15
N VAL A 51 -5.25 14.11 -11.07
CA VAL A 51 -6.00 13.67 -9.90
C VAL A 51 -7.06 14.71 -9.62
N GLN A 52 -8.32 14.30 -9.68
CA GLN A 52 -9.43 15.12 -9.22
C GLN A 52 -9.75 14.77 -7.77
N ILE A 53 -9.77 15.77 -6.90
CA ILE A 53 -10.08 15.62 -5.49
C ILE A 53 -11.58 15.73 -5.28
N GLY A 54 -12.17 14.70 -4.71
CA GLY A 54 -13.54 14.72 -4.20
C GLY A 54 -13.57 14.65 -2.68
N SER A 55 -14.77 14.60 -2.14
CA SER A 55 -15.02 14.33 -0.73
C SER A 55 -16.12 13.30 -0.64
N ASP A 56 -15.89 12.24 0.13
CA ASP A 56 -16.96 11.36 0.57
C ASP A 56 -17.61 12.05 1.78
N PRO A 57 -18.94 12.28 1.77
CA PRO A 57 -19.63 12.96 2.86
C PRO A 57 -19.50 12.24 4.21
N GLY A 58 -18.99 11.01 4.24
CA GLY A 58 -18.89 10.20 5.44
C GLY A 58 -20.26 9.70 5.88
N THR A 59 -20.33 9.08 7.05
CA THR A 59 -21.60 8.69 7.68
C THR A 59 -21.89 9.67 8.80
N GLU A 60 -22.98 10.42 8.68
CA GLU A 60 -23.46 11.24 9.80
C GLU A 60 -23.84 10.34 10.97
N CYS A 61 -23.48 10.74 12.18
CA CYS A 61 -24.04 10.12 13.37
C CYS A 61 -25.53 10.40 13.38
N ALA A 62 -26.33 9.39 13.08
CA ALA A 62 -27.76 9.55 12.84
C ALA A 62 -28.57 10.08 14.05
N VAL A 63 -27.98 10.22 15.24
CA VAL A 63 -28.68 10.67 16.45
C VAL A 63 -27.80 11.62 17.28
N PRO A 64 -28.18 12.91 17.40
CA PRO A 64 -27.58 13.82 18.37
C PRO A 64 -27.68 13.28 19.80
N GLY A 65 -26.56 13.26 20.54
CA GLY A 65 -26.50 12.80 21.94
C GLY A 65 -26.14 11.33 22.14
N PHE A 66 -25.93 10.55 21.08
CA PHE A 66 -25.37 9.20 21.18
C PHE A 66 -23.90 9.21 20.76
N ASN A 67 -23.05 8.52 21.54
CA ASN A 67 -21.71 8.17 21.09
C ASN A 67 -21.86 7.41 19.78
N CYS A 68 -21.36 7.98 18.70
CA CYS A 68 -21.38 7.30 17.43
C CYS A 68 -20.54 6.04 17.61
N GLY A 69 -21.19 4.89 17.58
CA GLY A 69 -20.50 3.61 17.74
C GLY A 69 -19.46 3.41 16.63
N SER A 70 -18.98 2.19 16.48
CA SER A 70 -18.03 1.77 15.45
C SER A 70 -18.46 2.01 13.98
N GLY A 71 -19.60 2.66 13.73
CA GLY A 71 -20.12 3.02 12.41
C GLY A 71 -19.93 4.48 11.97
N TYR A 72 -19.43 5.38 12.82
CA TYR A 72 -19.08 6.73 12.35
C TYR A 72 -17.83 6.70 11.50
N ARG A 73 -17.97 7.18 10.27
CA ARG A 73 -16.87 7.40 9.35
C ARG A 73 -16.82 8.90 9.07
N PRO A 74 -15.79 9.62 9.55
CA PRO A 74 -15.67 11.03 9.23
C PRO A 74 -15.60 11.19 7.70
N PRO A 75 -16.03 12.36 7.18
CA PRO A 75 -15.82 12.68 5.79
C PRO A 75 -14.33 12.53 5.46
N HIS A 76 -14.01 12.04 4.27
CA HIS A 76 -12.64 11.82 3.86
C HIS A 76 -12.47 12.16 2.37
N PRO A 77 -11.30 12.68 1.98
CA PRO A 77 -11.05 12.99 0.57
C PRO A 77 -11.07 11.71 -0.27
N THR A 78 -11.62 11.84 -1.48
CA THR A 78 -11.58 10.80 -2.51
C THR A 78 -10.74 11.28 -3.68
N TYR A 79 -10.13 10.34 -4.39
CA TYR A 79 -9.20 10.65 -5.48
C TYR A 79 -9.64 9.92 -6.74
N LYS A 80 -10.02 10.70 -7.76
CA LYS A 80 -10.26 10.15 -9.09
C LYS A 80 -9.01 10.37 -9.93
N ILE A 81 -8.29 9.28 -10.18
CA ILE A 81 -7.05 9.27 -10.93
C ILE A 81 -7.37 9.09 -12.42
N ASP A 82 -6.81 9.94 -13.27
CA ASP A 82 -6.80 9.79 -14.72
C ASP A 82 -5.36 9.68 -15.23
N CYS A 83 -5.05 8.57 -15.89
CA CYS A 83 -3.73 8.25 -16.43
C CYS A 83 -3.69 8.26 -17.96
N GLY A 84 -4.77 8.75 -18.61
CA GLY A 84 -4.95 8.65 -20.05
C GLY A 84 -4.98 7.19 -20.52
N ALA A 85 -4.31 6.90 -21.64
CA ALA A 85 -4.32 5.58 -22.27
C ALA A 85 -3.37 4.54 -21.62
N LYS A 86 -2.57 4.93 -20.62
CA LYS A 86 -1.60 4.02 -20.00
C LYS A 86 -2.23 3.30 -18.81
N GLN A 87 -2.34 1.96 -18.92
CA GLN A 87 -2.69 1.08 -17.80
C GLN A 87 -1.64 -0.04 -17.66
N PRO A 88 -1.18 -0.37 -16.43
CA PRO A 88 -1.47 0.33 -15.17
C PRO A 88 -0.90 1.74 -15.15
N CYS A 89 -1.37 2.57 -14.21
CA CYS A 89 -0.88 3.93 -14.06
C CYS A 89 0.60 3.90 -13.65
N PRO A 90 1.49 4.68 -14.30
CA PRO A 90 2.90 4.73 -13.92
C PRO A 90 3.15 5.62 -12.68
N TYR A 91 2.09 6.15 -12.07
CA TYR A 91 2.13 7.08 -10.95
C TYR A 91 1.14 6.68 -9.87
N ILE A 92 1.46 7.03 -8.62
CA ILE A 92 0.56 6.94 -7.47
C ILE A 92 0.32 8.31 -6.88
N VAL A 93 -0.72 8.39 -6.05
CA VAL A 93 -1.00 9.56 -5.22
C VAL A 93 -0.78 9.16 -3.78
N MET A 94 0.13 9.85 -3.10
CA MET A 94 0.30 9.74 -1.66
C MET A 94 -0.34 10.97 -1.02
N ALA A 95 -1.44 10.78 -0.31
CA ALA A 95 -2.18 11.88 0.28
C ALA A 95 -2.30 11.73 1.80
N SER A 96 -2.21 12.86 2.49
CA SER A 96 -2.45 13.01 3.92
C SER A 96 -3.60 14.00 4.09
N ALA A 97 -4.74 13.50 4.53
CA ALA A 97 -5.89 14.34 4.87
C ALA A 97 -5.61 15.13 6.17
N GLN A 98 -6.02 16.40 6.20
CA GLN A 98 -6.10 17.20 7.44
C GLN A 98 -7.53 17.14 7.98
N ASP A 99 -8.51 17.21 7.08
CA ASP A 99 -9.93 17.03 7.36
C ASP A 99 -10.61 16.28 6.19
N GLY A 100 -11.93 16.18 6.21
CA GLY A 100 -12.68 15.47 5.17
C GLY A 100 -12.73 16.12 3.78
N SER A 101 -12.21 17.32 3.67
CA SER A 101 -12.24 18.17 2.46
C SER A 101 -10.88 18.74 2.08
N SER A 102 -9.86 18.66 2.94
CA SER A 102 -8.55 19.27 2.72
C SER A 102 -7.40 18.39 3.20
N GLY A 103 -6.21 18.63 2.65
CA GLY A 103 -5.02 17.89 3.01
C GLY A 103 -3.83 18.29 2.16
N SER A 104 -2.85 17.39 2.11
CA SER A 104 -1.69 17.52 1.25
C SER A 104 -1.45 16.23 0.47
N LEU A 105 -0.98 16.33 -0.76
CA LEU A 105 -0.61 15.16 -1.55
C LEU A 105 0.71 15.34 -2.29
N THR A 106 1.33 14.22 -2.61
CA THR A 106 2.41 14.11 -3.59
C THR A 106 2.03 13.12 -4.69
N ILE A 107 2.61 13.29 -5.88
CA ILE A 107 2.52 12.34 -6.98
C ILE A 107 3.88 11.67 -7.10
N GLU A 108 3.90 10.34 -7.04
CA GLU A 108 5.13 9.56 -7.06
C GLU A 108 5.14 8.60 -8.26
N ASP A 109 6.32 8.39 -8.84
CA ASP A 109 6.59 7.28 -9.75
C ASP A 109 7.49 6.25 -9.06
N GLU A 110 7.79 5.15 -9.75
CA GLU A 110 8.67 4.11 -9.21
C GLU A 110 10.05 4.66 -8.81
N LYS A 111 10.62 5.59 -9.58
CA LYS A 111 11.95 6.16 -9.33
C LYS A 111 11.93 7.11 -8.13
N SER A 112 10.85 7.84 -7.91
CA SER A 112 10.72 8.74 -6.78
C SER A 112 10.42 7.96 -5.49
N CYS A 113 9.68 6.84 -5.57
CA CYS A 113 9.52 5.92 -4.44
C CYS A 113 10.86 5.39 -3.92
N GLU A 114 11.82 5.04 -4.78
CA GLU A 114 13.15 4.57 -4.33
C GLU A 114 13.90 5.59 -3.47
N LYS A 115 13.61 6.89 -3.67
CA LYS A 115 14.28 7.98 -2.96
C LYS A 115 13.54 8.40 -1.70
N ASN A 116 12.21 8.42 -1.75
CA ASN A 116 11.37 9.08 -0.77
C ASN A 116 10.51 8.05 -0.03
N ASN A 117 11.03 7.50 1.07
CA ASN A 117 10.35 6.50 1.90
C ASN A 117 9.87 5.27 1.08
N PRO A 118 10.81 4.42 0.62
CA PRO A 118 10.51 3.33 -0.30
C PRO A 118 9.47 2.36 0.23
N GLU A 119 9.41 2.12 1.54
CA GLU A 119 8.45 1.19 2.14
C GLU A 119 7.00 1.64 1.93
N ASN A 120 6.63 2.82 2.44
CA ASN A 120 5.26 3.31 2.32
C ASN A 120 4.89 3.63 0.87
N CYS A 121 5.84 4.18 0.11
CA CYS A 121 5.59 4.53 -1.29
C CYS A 121 5.32 3.28 -2.13
N PHE A 122 6.18 2.27 -2.07
CA PHE A 122 5.96 1.03 -2.84
C PHE A 122 4.79 0.20 -2.32
N TYR A 123 4.44 0.28 -1.04
CA TYR A 123 3.23 -0.35 -0.52
C TYR A 123 1.97 0.22 -1.20
N GLU A 124 1.84 1.54 -1.30
CA GLU A 124 0.72 2.16 -2.02
C GLU A 124 0.82 1.92 -3.53
N PHE A 125 2.04 1.93 -4.10
CA PHE A 125 2.26 1.63 -5.52
C PHE A 125 1.81 0.23 -5.90
N ALA A 126 2.11 -0.74 -5.06
CA ALA A 126 1.74 -2.12 -5.25
C ALA A 126 0.22 -2.32 -5.38
N ARG A 127 -0.61 -1.44 -4.78
CA ARG A 127 -2.08 -1.57 -4.76
C ARG A 127 -2.71 -1.49 -6.15
N GLN A 128 -2.01 -0.90 -7.12
CA GLN A 128 -2.49 -0.77 -8.49
C GLN A 128 -2.47 -2.09 -9.26
N PHE A 129 -1.72 -3.08 -8.79
CA PHE A 129 -1.61 -4.37 -9.44
C PHE A 129 -2.65 -5.35 -8.89
N ALA A 130 -3.31 -6.05 -9.81
CA ALA A 130 -4.34 -7.05 -9.51
C ALA A 130 -3.79 -8.49 -9.44
N SER A 131 -2.56 -8.72 -9.93
CA SER A 131 -1.89 -10.02 -9.90
C SER A 131 -0.39 -9.88 -9.70
N ASP A 132 0.27 -11.00 -9.38
CA ASP A 132 1.70 -11.09 -9.22
C ASP A 132 2.45 -10.97 -10.57
N GLU A 133 1.85 -11.36 -11.70
CA GLU A 133 2.44 -11.05 -13.02
C GLU A 133 2.54 -9.54 -13.26
N GLY A 134 1.52 -8.78 -12.82
CA GLY A 134 1.54 -7.32 -12.92
C GLY A 134 2.71 -6.72 -12.15
N CYS A 135 3.02 -7.26 -10.97
CA CYS A 135 4.17 -6.81 -10.17
C CYS A 135 5.50 -6.95 -10.93
N MET A 136 5.64 -7.94 -11.82
CA MET A 136 6.88 -8.14 -12.56
C MET A 136 7.16 -7.06 -13.62
N ALA A 137 6.17 -6.21 -13.91
CA ALA A 137 6.36 -5.02 -14.75
C ALA A 137 7.14 -3.89 -14.04
N LEU A 138 7.24 -3.93 -12.70
CA LEU A 138 8.02 -2.98 -11.92
C LEU A 138 9.53 -3.21 -12.15
N LYS A 139 10.27 -2.13 -12.38
CA LYS A 139 11.72 -2.18 -12.62
C LYS A 139 12.51 -2.26 -11.32
N SER A 140 11.99 -1.65 -10.26
CA SER A 140 12.58 -1.60 -8.93
C SER A 140 12.50 -2.98 -8.26
N PRO A 141 13.62 -3.54 -7.78
CA PRO A 141 13.59 -4.73 -6.93
C PRO A 141 12.75 -4.54 -5.67
N SER A 142 12.83 -3.35 -5.04
CA SER A 142 12.02 -3.02 -3.86
C SER A 142 10.54 -2.96 -4.21
N GLY A 143 10.18 -2.29 -5.30
CA GLY A 143 8.80 -2.24 -5.79
C GLY A 143 8.23 -3.63 -6.07
N ARG A 144 9.00 -4.49 -6.76
CA ARG A 144 8.63 -5.89 -6.99
C ARG A 144 8.42 -6.64 -5.68
N TYR A 145 9.29 -6.47 -4.69
CA TYR A 145 9.18 -7.15 -3.41
C TYR A 145 7.89 -6.77 -2.67
N TYR A 146 7.63 -5.48 -2.48
CA TYR A 146 6.41 -5.00 -1.82
C TYR A 146 5.15 -5.39 -2.58
N CYS A 147 5.20 -5.40 -3.92
CA CYS A 147 4.09 -5.83 -4.74
C CYS A 147 3.80 -7.32 -4.60
N LEU A 148 4.80 -8.19 -4.74
CA LEU A 148 4.65 -9.63 -4.64
C LEU A 148 4.27 -10.09 -3.23
N ALA A 149 4.63 -9.34 -2.18
CA ALA A 149 4.23 -9.62 -0.81
C ALA A 149 2.71 -9.66 -0.61
N ARG A 150 1.92 -9.02 -1.49
CA ARG A 150 0.45 -9.01 -1.45
C ARG A 150 -0.20 -10.28 -2.00
N PHE A 151 0.56 -11.14 -2.68
CA PHE A 151 0.02 -12.30 -3.38
C PHE A 151 0.61 -13.58 -2.79
N ASP A 152 -0.21 -14.37 -2.09
CA ASP A 152 0.21 -15.63 -1.46
C ASP A 152 0.80 -16.63 -2.46
N LYS A 153 0.32 -16.58 -3.71
CA LYS A 153 0.75 -17.45 -4.81
C LYS A 153 2.01 -16.96 -5.55
N SER A 154 2.61 -15.85 -5.11
CA SER A 154 3.84 -15.29 -5.71
C SER A 154 5.10 -16.13 -5.51
N ALA A 155 4.97 -17.33 -4.93
CA ALA A 155 6.04 -18.30 -4.67
C ALA A 155 6.56 -18.98 -5.97
N ARG A 156 6.82 -18.19 -7.01
CA ARG A 156 7.31 -18.68 -8.30
C ARG A 156 8.83 -18.78 -8.31
N PRO A 157 9.43 -19.82 -8.93
CA PRO A 157 10.87 -20.01 -8.94
C PRO A 157 11.68 -18.78 -9.38
N GLU A 158 11.18 -18.02 -10.35
CA GLU A 158 11.80 -16.79 -10.88
C GLU A 158 11.95 -15.68 -9.82
N ASN A 159 11.11 -15.68 -8.79
CA ASN A 159 11.15 -14.66 -7.75
C ASN A 159 12.20 -14.95 -6.69
N ARG A 160 12.76 -16.17 -6.62
CA ARG A 160 13.70 -16.58 -5.56
C ARG A 160 14.95 -15.70 -5.46
N GLY A 161 15.41 -15.12 -6.56
CA GLY A 161 16.57 -14.23 -6.61
C GLY A 161 16.26 -12.77 -6.28
N LEU A 162 15.02 -12.41 -5.92
CA LEU A 162 14.62 -11.01 -5.71
C LEU A 162 15.31 -10.40 -4.49
N CYS A 163 15.42 -11.15 -3.38
CA CYS A 163 16.04 -10.65 -2.16
C CYS A 163 17.53 -10.28 -2.38
N ASP A 164 18.22 -10.99 -3.28
CA ASP A 164 19.62 -10.70 -3.63
C ASP A 164 19.76 -9.36 -4.40
N GLN A 165 18.67 -8.88 -5.03
CA GLN A 165 18.62 -7.62 -5.79
C GLN A 165 18.20 -6.42 -4.94
N LEU A 166 17.79 -6.62 -3.68
CA LEU A 166 17.37 -5.53 -2.82
C LEU A 166 18.58 -4.66 -2.39
N PRO A 167 18.40 -3.33 -2.25
CA PRO A 167 19.48 -2.44 -1.85
C PRO A 167 20.03 -2.79 -0.47
N ASP A 168 21.35 -2.95 -0.36
CA ASP A 168 22.02 -3.22 0.93
C ASP A 168 21.85 -2.07 1.93
N ALA A 169 21.58 -0.85 1.44
CA ALA A 169 21.30 0.32 2.28
C ALA A 169 20.03 0.17 3.14
N ILE A 170 19.08 -0.68 2.71
CA ILE A 170 17.85 -0.97 3.47
C ILE A 170 17.97 -2.36 4.07
N TYR A 171 18.91 -2.45 5.00
CA TYR A 171 19.37 -3.69 5.60
C TYR A 171 18.17 -4.59 6.03
N ALA A 172 17.24 -4.02 6.80
CA ALA A 172 16.09 -4.73 7.35
C ALA A 172 15.18 -5.33 6.26
N LEU A 173 15.04 -4.66 5.12
CA LEU A 173 14.19 -5.12 4.02
C LEU A 173 14.72 -6.40 3.39
N LYS A 174 16.03 -6.47 3.17
CA LYS A 174 16.68 -7.64 2.56
C LYS A 174 16.52 -8.89 3.41
N TRP A 175 16.63 -8.76 4.72
CA TRP A 175 16.38 -9.87 5.64
C TRP A 175 14.95 -10.26 5.80
N ASN A 176 14.05 -9.28 5.93
CA ASN A 176 12.63 -9.57 5.96
C ASN A 176 12.25 -10.36 4.71
N CYS A 177 12.82 -10.00 3.55
CA CYS A 177 12.67 -10.78 2.32
C CYS A 177 13.15 -12.22 2.46
N TYR A 178 14.38 -12.46 2.91
CA TYR A 178 14.89 -13.83 3.10
C TYR A 178 14.06 -14.64 4.11
N TYR A 179 13.66 -14.04 5.23
CA TYR A 179 12.81 -14.70 6.24
C TYR A 179 11.44 -15.08 5.66
N GLU A 180 10.76 -14.12 5.03
CA GLU A 180 9.45 -14.35 4.41
C GLU A 180 9.55 -15.41 3.30
N TYR A 181 10.63 -15.39 2.52
CA TYR A 181 10.83 -16.34 1.43
C TYR A 181 11.20 -17.73 1.96
N ALA A 182 11.96 -17.83 3.05
CA ALA A 182 12.22 -19.10 3.72
C ALA A 182 10.89 -19.79 4.10
N ILE A 183 9.95 -19.02 4.66
CA ILE A 183 8.61 -19.49 5.04
C ILE A 183 7.77 -19.82 3.81
N ARG A 184 7.69 -18.88 2.86
CA ARG A 184 6.82 -18.97 1.68
C ARG A 184 7.23 -20.13 0.77
N TYR A 185 8.52 -20.30 0.51
CA TYR A 185 9.04 -21.40 -0.30
C TYR A 185 9.29 -22.67 0.49
N ARG A 186 9.17 -22.63 1.82
CA ARG A 186 9.63 -23.69 2.72
C ARG A 186 11.06 -24.12 2.36
N ASP A 187 11.95 -23.15 2.20
CA ASP A 187 13.34 -23.38 1.80
C ASP A 187 14.29 -22.75 2.84
N PRO A 188 14.89 -23.54 3.74
CA PRO A 188 15.77 -23.03 4.77
C PRO A 188 17.06 -22.42 4.22
N LYS A 189 17.42 -22.65 2.94
CA LYS A 189 18.61 -22.04 2.33
C LYS A 189 18.54 -20.51 2.30
N PHE A 190 17.34 -19.94 2.36
CA PHE A 190 17.17 -18.49 2.54
C PHE A 190 17.69 -18.02 3.92
N CYS A 191 17.59 -18.83 4.97
CA CYS A 191 18.18 -18.48 6.27
C CYS A 191 19.71 -18.44 6.21
N ASP A 192 20.34 -19.22 5.33
CA ASP A 192 21.80 -19.22 5.15
C ASP A 192 22.32 -18.02 4.35
N LYS A 193 21.42 -17.18 3.78
CA LYS A 193 21.78 -15.94 3.06
C LYS A 193 22.01 -14.75 3.98
N TYR A 194 21.73 -14.88 5.28
CA TYR A 194 22.03 -13.84 6.26
C TYR A 194 23.54 -13.59 6.37
N SER A 195 23.92 -12.33 6.59
CA SER A 195 25.30 -11.96 6.90
C SER A 195 25.77 -12.69 8.17
N PRO A 196 27.02 -13.17 8.23
CA PRO A 196 27.57 -13.81 9.44
C PRO A 196 27.52 -12.93 10.69
N LYS A 197 27.44 -11.61 10.53
CA LYS A 197 27.35 -10.65 11.65
C LYS A 197 25.99 -10.67 12.32
N GLU A 198 24.99 -11.30 11.71
CA GLU A 198 23.59 -10.99 11.93
C GLU A 198 22.83 -12.23 12.34
N ILE A 199 23.36 -12.72 13.45
CA ILE A 199 23.08 -14.00 14.04
C ILE A 199 21.62 -14.07 14.47
N ASP A 200 21.06 -12.99 15.04
CA ASP A 200 19.70 -12.97 15.56
C ASP A 200 18.65 -13.17 14.46
N GLY A 201 18.84 -12.53 13.30
CA GLY A 201 17.94 -12.68 12.15
C GLY A 201 17.99 -14.09 11.55
N ARG A 202 19.20 -14.64 11.43
CA ARG A 202 19.41 -16.02 10.95
C ARG A 202 18.82 -17.04 11.92
N ASP A 203 19.09 -16.91 13.20
CA ASP A 203 18.63 -17.82 14.24
C ASP A 203 17.10 -17.79 14.37
N ARG A 204 16.48 -16.60 14.28
CA ARG A 204 15.02 -16.45 14.19
C ARG A 204 14.44 -17.16 12.96
N CYS A 205 15.10 -17.04 11.80
CA CYS A 205 14.69 -17.75 10.58
C CYS A 205 14.76 -19.28 10.76
N LEU A 206 15.86 -19.79 11.32
CA LEU A 206 16.05 -21.22 11.58
C LEU A 206 15.06 -21.78 12.60
N LEU A 207 14.76 -21.03 13.67
CA LEU A 207 13.71 -21.39 14.63
C LEU A 207 12.36 -21.55 13.91
N LYS A 208 12.01 -20.59 13.04
CA LYS A 208 10.78 -20.69 12.27
C LYS A 208 10.74 -21.89 11.33
N MET A 209 11.88 -22.25 10.73
CA MET A 209 11.99 -23.48 9.93
C MET A 209 11.80 -24.73 10.80
N ALA A 210 12.38 -24.76 12.00
CA ALA A 210 12.18 -25.85 12.95
C ALA A 210 10.69 -26.05 13.29
N GLU A 211 9.93 -24.96 13.51
CA GLU A 211 8.49 -25.02 13.75
C GLU A 211 7.71 -25.56 12.54
N ILE A 212 8.00 -25.04 11.34
CA ILE A 212 7.29 -25.41 10.11
C ILE A 212 7.51 -26.88 9.75
N PHE A 213 8.74 -27.38 9.90
CA PHE A 213 9.12 -28.75 9.55
C PHE A 213 9.00 -29.73 10.73
N LYS A 214 8.82 -29.23 11.95
CA LYS A 214 8.91 -30.01 13.20
C LYS A 214 10.23 -30.77 13.31
N ASP A 215 11.33 -30.17 12.83
CA ASP A 215 12.65 -30.80 12.74
C ASP A 215 13.66 -30.12 13.67
N LYS A 216 14.10 -30.87 14.69
CA LYS A 216 15.07 -30.43 15.69
C LYS A 216 16.47 -30.19 15.12
N ALA A 217 16.78 -30.69 13.91
CA ALA A 217 18.05 -30.42 13.26
C ALA A 217 18.24 -28.93 12.95
N PHE A 218 17.17 -28.17 12.69
CA PHE A 218 17.27 -26.71 12.54
C PHE A 218 17.64 -26.02 13.85
N CYS A 219 17.11 -26.49 14.97
CA CYS A 219 17.45 -25.98 16.30
C CYS A 219 18.92 -26.19 16.68
N GLN A 220 19.52 -27.28 16.20
CA GLN A 220 20.96 -27.53 16.41
C GLN A 220 21.85 -26.53 15.66
N LYS A 221 21.33 -25.87 14.61
CA LYS A 221 22.04 -24.84 13.82
C LYS A 221 21.93 -23.43 14.41
N ILE A 222 21.05 -23.22 15.40
CA ILE A 222 20.89 -21.95 16.11
C ILE A 222 22.12 -21.72 17.00
N SER A 223 22.66 -20.51 16.96
CA SER A 223 23.87 -20.15 17.65
C SER A 223 23.65 -20.17 19.17
N ALA A 224 24.58 -20.78 19.92
CA ALA A 224 24.58 -20.75 21.38
C ALA A 224 25.22 -19.44 21.89
N SER A 225 24.64 -18.30 21.52
CA SER A 225 25.12 -17.01 22.07
C SER A 225 24.60 -16.83 23.50
N LYS A 226 25.37 -16.15 24.35
CA LYS A 226 25.07 -15.98 25.79
C LYS A 226 23.80 -15.17 26.08
N THR A 227 23.22 -14.53 25.07
CA THR A 227 22.08 -13.62 25.19
C THR A 227 20.79 -14.17 24.59
N ASN A 228 20.80 -15.31 23.88
CA ASN A 228 19.71 -15.65 22.95
C ASN A 228 18.82 -16.83 23.39
N SER A 229 17.56 -16.46 23.68
CA SER A 229 16.42 -17.30 24.02
C SER A 229 15.89 -18.21 22.90
N TYR A 230 16.37 -18.09 21.65
CA TYR A 230 15.79 -18.82 20.52
C TYR A 230 16.04 -20.33 20.57
N LYS A 231 17.22 -20.75 21.05
CA LYS A 231 17.52 -22.18 21.20
C LYS A 231 16.68 -22.83 22.30
N GLU A 232 16.32 -22.07 23.32
CA GLU A 232 15.43 -22.51 24.41
C GLU A 232 13.97 -22.63 23.94
N GLN A 233 13.56 -21.89 22.92
CA GLN A 233 12.23 -21.98 22.30
C GLN A 233 12.02 -23.25 21.46
N CYS A 234 13.07 -24.04 21.23
CA CYS A 234 13.02 -25.29 20.46
C CYS A 234 12.51 -26.53 21.25
N LEU A 235 11.95 -26.34 22.46
CA LEU A 235 11.52 -27.41 23.36
C LEU A 235 10.28 -28.16 22.84
#